data_AF-A0A497TGS4-F1
#
_entry.id   AF-A0A497TGS4-F1
#
_cell.length_a   1.000
_cell.length_b   1.000
_cell.length_c   1.000
_cell.angle_alpha   90.00
_cell.angle_beta   90.00
_cell.angle_gamma   90.00
#
_symmetry.space_group_name_H-M   'P 1'
#
loop_
_entity.id
_entity.type
_entity.pdbx_description
1 polymer ?
#
loop_
_entity_poly.entity_id
_entity_poly.type
_entity_poly.pdbx_seq_one_letter_code
_entity_poly.pdbx_strand_id
1 'polypeptide(L)'
;MMNLQMAVNKKFIGLFLVVLGMISIFALPITSASEIENLSTEVGTNFIKWTWDYNETSTASIYIDGMKKVNETELDYFILSDLNPREMHSIVLANASNNSDIYAMDSQQTFYPPYIFAILLTFMLIFLVITLFLQDSLKVIMFGTMSFVLGLFLYRMSYPYHYELIAYPCLAFSVLAVIWVMIATINLFSKTASSGSWEDERV
;
A
#
# COMPACT_ATOMS: atom_id res chain seq x y z
N MET A 1 -21.20 19.49 54.61
CA MET A 1 -20.41 18.78 53.58
C MET A 1 -21.00 18.84 52.16
N MET A 2 -22.11 19.56 51.89
CA MET A 2 -22.84 19.49 50.61
C MET A 2 -22.52 20.59 49.58
N ASN A 3 -21.78 21.65 49.96
CA ASN A 3 -21.52 22.83 49.10
C ASN A 3 -20.23 22.77 48.27
N LEU A 4 -19.26 21.92 48.62
CA LEU A 4 -17.99 21.85 47.88
C LEU A 4 -18.10 21.01 46.60
N GLN A 5 -18.89 19.93 46.61
CA GLN A 5 -19.09 19.07 45.43
C GLN A 5 -19.83 19.79 44.28
N MET A 6 -20.79 20.67 44.60
CA MET A 6 -21.59 21.38 43.59
C MET A 6 -20.78 22.43 42.81
N ALA A 7 -19.81 23.10 43.47
CA ALA A 7 -18.97 24.13 42.86
C ALA A 7 -17.89 23.54 41.93
N VAL A 8 -17.33 22.38 42.28
CA VAL A 8 -16.38 21.65 41.43
C VAL A 8 -17.08 21.16 40.15
N ASN A 9 -18.31 20.67 40.27
CA ASN A 9 -19.08 20.16 39.12
C ASN A 9 -19.41 21.27 38.10
N LYS A 10 -19.78 22.48 38.55
CA LYS A 10 -20.04 23.62 37.64
C LYS A 10 -18.79 24.12 36.90
N LYS A 11 -17.62 24.13 37.55
CA LYS A 11 -16.34 24.49 36.91
C LYS A 11 -15.88 23.44 35.91
N PHE A 12 -16.11 22.16 36.22
CA PHE A 12 -15.78 21.04 35.34
C PHE A 12 -16.70 21.01 34.10
N ILE A 13 -17.99 21.29 34.27
CA ILE A 13 -18.96 21.43 33.17
C ILE A 13 -18.62 22.64 32.29
N GLY A 14 -18.23 23.77 32.88
CA GLY A 14 -17.78 24.95 32.13
C GLY A 14 -16.50 24.68 31.32
N LEU A 15 -15.52 24.01 31.91
CA LEU A 15 -14.30 23.59 31.21
C LEU A 15 -14.62 22.60 30.08
N PHE A 16 -15.51 21.63 30.33
CA PHE A 16 -15.95 20.65 29.34
C PHE A 16 -16.66 21.30 28.14
N LEU A 17 -17.54 22.29 28.38
CA LEU A 17 -18.20 23.03 27.30
C LEU A 17 -17.24 23.93 26.50
N VAL A 18 -16.23 24.53 27.15
CA VAL A 18 -15.18 25.30 26.47
C VAL A 18 -14.29 24.39 25.63
N VAL A 19 -13.93 23.21 26.14
CA VAL A 19 -13.16 22.21 25.40
C VAL A 19 -13.97 21.66 24.21
N LEU A 20 -15.26 21.35 24.41
CA LEU A 20 -16.15 20.93 23.33
C LEU A 20 -16.35 22.02 22.26
N GLY A 21 -16.43 23.28 22.69
CA GLY A 21 -16.46 24.46 21.81
C GLY A 21 -15.18 24.64 21.00
N MET A 22 -14.01 24.42 21.60
CA MET A 22 -12.74 24.46 20.87
C MET A 22 -12.62 23.28 19.89
N ILE A 23 -13.03 22.07 20.28
CA ILE A 23 -13.01 20.90 19.38
C ILE A 23 -13.95 21.10 18.18
N SER A 24 -15.09 21.77 18.37
CA SER A 24 -16.03 22.06 17.28
C SER A 24 -15.55 23.15 16.32
N ILE A 25 -14.68 24.08 16.75
CA ILE A 25 -14.00 25.03 15.85
C ILE A 25 -12.95 24.32 14.98
N PHE A 26 -12.31 23.27 15.48
CA PHE A 26 -11.40 22.42 14.70
C PHE A 26 -12.12 21.39 13.79
N ALA A 27 -13.42 21.19 13.99
CA ALA A 27 -14.23 20.23 13.24
C ALA A 27 -15.14 20.88 12.18
N LEU A 28 -15.01 22.19 11.93
CA LEU A 28 -15.63 22.80 10.76
C LEU A 28 -14.91 22.29 9.51
N PRO A 29 -15.56 21.49 8.64
CA PRO A 29 -14.95 21.15 7.37
C PRO A 29 -14.88 22.44 6.55
N ILE A 30 -13.68 22.96 6.36
CA ILE A 30 -13.41 23.96 5.32
C ILE A 30 -13.41 23.16 4.02
N THR A 31 -14.61 22.88 3.48
CA THR A 31 -14.73 22.41 2.10
C THR A 31 -14.57 23.62 1.20
N SER A 32 -13.32 23.97 0.90
CA SER A 32 -13.05 24.63 -0.39
C SER A 32 -13.45 23.62 -1.46
N ALA A 33 -14.47 23.94 -2.26
CA ALA A 33 -14.77 23.16 -3.46
C ALA A 33 -13.51 23.20 -4.33
N SER A 34 -12.88 22.04 -4.52
CA SER A 34 -11.77 21.89 -5.45
C SER A 34 -12.37 21.79 -6.85
N GLU A 35 -11.78 22.50 -7.83
CA GLU A 35 -12.24 22.44 -9.23
C GLU A 35 -12.06 21.02 -9.82
N ILE A 36 -11.10 20.28 -9.27
CA ILE A 36 -10.84 18.88 -9.58
C ILE A 36 -11.00 18.04 -8.32
N GLU A 37 -11.81 17.00 -8.40
CA GLU A 37 -12.01 16.00 -7.35
C GLU A 37 -11.46 14.62 -7.79
N ASN A 38 -11.21 13.74 -6.83
CA ASN A 38 -10.88 12.32 -7.06
C ASN A 38 -9.76 12.05 -8.07
N LEU A 39 -8.65 12.80 -8.01
CA LEU A 39 -7.46 12.44 -8.80
C LEU A 39 -7.00 11.03 -8.43
N SER A 40 -7.13 10.13 -9.38
CA SER A 40 -6.84 8.71 -9.27
C SER A 40 -5.86 8.30 -10.37
N THR A 41 -5.07 7.28 -10.08
CA THR A 41 -3.99 6.89 -10.97
C THR A 41 -3.93 5.39 -11.14
N GLU A 42 -3.80 4.97 -12.40
CA GLU A 42 -3.57 3.61 -12.81
C GLU A 42 -2.17 3.52 -13.44
N VAL A 43 -1.31 2.71 -12.83
CA VAL A 43 0.10 2.62 -13.20
C VAL A 43 0.41 1.26 -13.79
N GLY A 44 0.84 1.25 -15.05
CA GLY A 44 1.34 0.07 -15.74
C GLY A 44 2.87 0.04 -15.84
N THR A 45 3.37 -0.90 -16.65
CA THR A 45 4.81 -1.03 -16.93
C THR A 45 5.32 0.09 -17.83
N ASN A 46 4.59 0.40 -18.90
CA ASN A 46 5.01 1.37 -19.92
C ASN A 46 4.01 2.52 -20.05
N PHE A 47 3.11 2.67 -19.07
CA PHE A 47 2.12 3.72 -19.08
C PHE A 47 1.75 4.16 -17.66
N ILE A 48 1.31 5.41 -17.55
CA ILE A 48 0.60 5.94 -16.38
C ILE A 48 -0.66 6.63 -16.89
N LYS A 49 -1.80 6.31 -16.30
CA LYS A 49 -3.09 6.93 -16.59
C LYS A 49 -3.57 7.66 -15.36
N TRP A 50 -3.77 8.96 -15.48
CA TRP A 50 -4.43 9.77 -14.49
C TRP A 50 -5.88 9.99 -14.90
N THR A 51 -6.78 9.92 -13.93
CA THR A 51 -8.21 10.16 -14.08
C THR A 51 -8.67 11.08 -12.95
N TRP A 52 -9.56 12.01 -13.26
CA TRP A 52 -10.03 13.00 -12.29
C TRP A 52 -11.44 13.45 -12.63
N ASP A 53 -12.19 13.93 -11.64
CA ASP A 53 -13.55 14.41 -11.83
C ASP A 53 -13.55 15.95 -11.88
N TYR A 54 -14.16 16.54 -12.91
CA TYR A 54 -14.41 17.99 -12.93
C TYR A 54 -15.65 18.34 -12.10
N ASN A 55 -15.54 19.36 -11.26
CA ASN A 55 -16.67 19.86 -10.47
C ASN A 55 -17.55 20.86 -11.26
N GLU A 56 -17.05 21.43 -12.38
CA GLU A 56 -17.69 22.50 -13.17
C GLU A 56 -17.42 22.36 -14.69
N THR A 57 -17.68 23.42 -15.49
CA THR A 57 -17.21 23.56 -16.89
C THR A 57 -15.71 23.92 -16.98
N SER A 58 -14.92 23.53 -15.97
CA SER A 58 -13.50 23.87 -15.88
C SER A 58 -12.69 23.11 -16.92
N THR A 59 -11.67 23.76 -17.46
CA THR A 59 -10.69 23.13 -18.36
C THR A 59 -9.31 23.16 -17.72
N ALA A 60 -8.55 22.08 -17.92
CA ALA A 60 -7.22 21.96 -17.35
C ALA A 60 -6.12 22.10 -18.43
N SER A 61 -5.06 22.82 -18.10
CA SER A 61 -3.75 22.68 -18.72
C SER A 61 -3.01 21.51 -18.05
N ILE A 62 -2.43 20.62 -18.85
CA ILE A 62 -1.67 19.46 -18.36
C ILE A 62 -0.18 19.71 -18.52
N TYR A 63 0.55 19.61 -17.41
CA TYR A 63 2.01 19.60 -17.38
C TYR A 63 2.50 18.22 -16.96
N ILE A 64 3.47 17.70 -17.69
CA ILE A 64 4.18 16.46 -17.35
C ILE A 64 5.64 16.81 -17.10
N ASP A 65 6.13 16.49 -15.90
CA ASP A 65 7.50 16.78 -15.46
C ASP A 65 7.89 18.25 -15.63
N GLY A 66 6.94 19.15 -15.37
CA GLY A 66 7.09 20.60 -15.52
C GLY A 66 7.00 21.12 -16.95
N MET A 67 6.89 20.25 -17.96
CA MET A 67 6.68 20.64 -19.36
C MET A 67 5.19 20.64 -19.70
N LYS A 68 4.70 21.75 -20.27
CA LYS A 68 3.32 21.83 -20.75
C LYS A 68 3.12 20.87 -21.93
N LYS A 69 2.19 19.92 -21.79
CA LYS A 69 1.83 18.95 -22.82
C LYS A 69 0.52 19.28 -23.50
N VAL A 70 -0.47 19.74 -22.73
CA VAL A 70 -1.80 20.10 -23.22
C VAL A 70 -2.15 21.51 -22.76
N ASN A 71 -2.59 22.34 -23.69
CA ASN A 71 -2.97 23.73 -23.41
C ASN A 71 -4.31 23.85 -22.73
N GLU A 72 -5.27 23.04 -23.13
CA GLU A 72 -6.61 23.05 -22.60
C GLU A 72 -7.23 21.70 -22.92
N THR A 73 -7.88 21.08 -21.93
CA THR A 73 -8.65 19.87 -22.14
C THR A 73 -9.89 19.87 -21.27
N GLU A 74 -10.97 19.36 -21.84
CA GLU A 74 -12.22 19.00 -21.16
C GLU A 74 -12.25 17.51 -20.79
N LEU A 75 -11.21 16.74 -21.16
CA LEU A 75 -11.12 15.33 -20.81
C LEU A 75 -10.78 15.18 -19.33
N ASP A 76 -11.40 14.17 -18.73
CA ASP A 76 -11.29 13.72 -17.34
C ASP A 76 -10.13 12.72 -17.14
N TYR A 77 -9.28 12.54 -18.16
CA TYR A 77 -8.16 11.63 -18.10
C TYR A 77 -6.98 12.07 -18.96
N PHE A 78 -5.81 11.57 -18.60
CA PHE A 78 -4.60 11.67 -19.41
C PHE A 78 -3.79 10.38 -19.32
N ILE A 79 -3.34 9.86 -20.47
CA ILE A 79 -2.51 8.67 -20.54
C ILE A 79 -1.14 9.08 -21.09
N LEU A 80 -0.12 8.80 -20.30
CA LEU A 80 1.28 8.87 -20.73
C LEU A 80 1.73 7.45 -21.07
N SER A 81 2.06 7.20 -22.33
CA SER A 81 2.50 5.90 -22.86
C SER A 81 3.97 5.92 -23.31
N ASP A 82 4.45 4.77 -23.77
CA ASP A 82 5.81 4.58 -24.31
C ASP A 82 6.92 4.90 -23.29
N LEU A 83 6.60 4.68 -22.01
CA LEU A 83 7.52 4.87 -20.89
C LEU A 83 8.42 3.65 -20.70
N ASN A 84 9.61 3.86 -20.15
CA ASN A 84 10.42 2.73 -19.68
C ASN A 84 9.96 2.31 -18.28
N PRO A 85 10.21 1.04 -17.90
CA PRO A 85 9.97 0.59 -16.54
C PRO A 85 10.81 1.37 -15.53
N ARG A 86 10.26 1.60 -14.32
CA ARG A 86 10.89 2.33 -13.21
C ARG A 86 11.17 3.82 -13.45
N GLU A 87 10.52 4.44 -14.42
CA GLU A 87 10.59 5.89 -14.61
C GLU A 87 9.56 6.62 -13.73
N MET A 88 10.00 7.72 -13.12
CA MET A 88 9.14 8.60 -12.32
C MET A 88 8.61 9.70 -13.22
N HIS A 89 7.30 9.92 -13.19
CA HIS A 89 6.66 11.05 -13.83
C HIS A 89 5.73 11.76 -12.86
N SER A 90 5.56 13.05 -13.08
CA SER A 90 4.64 13.90 -12.33
C SER A 90 3.66 14.56 -13.29
N ILE A 91 2.39 14.59 -12.89
CA ILE A 91 1.35 15.37 -13.54
C ILE A 91 1.03 16.58 -12.68
N VAL A 92 0.85 17.72 -13.32
CA VAL A 92 0.26 18.91 -12.70
C VAL A 92 -0.91 19.34 -13.57
N LEU A 93 -2.08 19.41 -12.96
CA LEU A 93 -3.30 19.96 -13.53
C LEU A 93 -3.42 21.40 -13.05
N ALA A 94 -3.41 22.35 -13.98
CA ALA A 94 -3.54 23.77 -13.68
C ALA A 94 -4.69 24.38 -14.47
N ASN A 95 -5.20 25.52 -14.01
CA ASN A 95 -6.24 26.26 -14.71
C ASN A 95 -5.76 26.67 -16.10
N ALA A 96 -6.52 26.33 -17.15
CA ALA A 96 -6.13 26.63 -18.52
C ALA A 96 -6.05 28.15 -18.82
N SER A 97 -6.88 28.95 -18.13
CA SER A 97 -6.88 30.41 -18.24
C SER A 97 -5.83 31.07 -17.34
N ASN A 98 -5.48 30.43 -16.22
CA ASN A 98 -4.49 30.95 -15.27
C ASN A 98 -3.53 29.86 -14.78
N ASN A 99 -2.42 29.65 -15.49
CA ASN A 99 -1.45 28.60 -15.18
C ASN A 99 -0.80 28.67 -13.77
N SER A 100 -0.95 29.77 -13.02
CA SER A 100 -0.46 29.83 -11.63
C SER A 100 -1.38 29.12 -10.64
N ASP A 101 -2.63 28.88 -11.05
CA ASP A 101 -3.61 28.20 -10.23
C ASP A 101 -3.56 26.69 -10.49
N ILE A 102 -3.11 25.94 -9.47
CA ILE A 102 -2.87 24.51 -9.56
C ILE A 102 -4.04 23.79 -8.91
N TYR A 103 -4.74 22.97 -9.70
CA TYR A 103 -5.86 22.17 -9.24
C TYR A 103 -5.39 20.92 -8.50
N ALA A 104 -4.46 20.17 -9.09
CA ALA A 104 -3.98 18.94 -8.52
C ALA A 104 -2.58 18.59 -9.03
N MET A 105 -1.87 17.79 -8.23
CA MET A 105 -0.55 17.27 -8.57
C MET A 105 -0.45 15.84 -8.08
N ASP A 106 0.11 14.97 -8.91
CA ASP A 106 0.42 13.60 -8.54
C ASP A 106 1.77 13.18 -9.14
N SER A 107 2.45 12.25 -8.48
CA SER A 107 3.72 11.71 -8.96
C SER A 107 3.76 10.22 -8.76
N GLN A 108 4.04 9.51 -9.85
CA GLN A 108 3.96 8.07 -9.92
C GLN A 108 5.19 7.50 -10.62
N GLN A 109 5.53 6.28 -10.24
CA GLN A 109 6.61 5.53 -10.86
C GLN A 109 6.02 4.42 -11.70
N THR A 110 6.48 4.19 -12.93
CA THR A 110 6.07 3.00 -13.69
C THR A 110 6.48 1.69 -13.00
N PHE A 111 5.77 0.61 -13.34
CA PHE A 111 5.99 -0.71 -12.75
C PHE A 111 7.41 -1.24 -13.03
N TYR A 112 7.80 -2.25 -12.25
CA TYR A 112 9.05 -2.96 -12.45
C TYR A 112 9.11 -3.63 -13.82
N PRO A 113 10.31 -3.85 -14.38
CA PRO A 113 10.42 -4.60 -15.62
C PRO A 113 9.72 -5.97 -15.50
N PRO A 114 8.81 -6.34 -16.43
CA PRO A 114 7.94 -7.51 -16.25
C PRO A 114 8.72 -8.81 -16.11
N TYR A 115 9.86 -8.91 -16.80
CA TYR A 115 10.73 -10.08 -16.73
C TYR A 115 11.36 -10.28 -15.34
N ILE A 116 11.76 -9.20 -14.64
CA ILE A 116 12.29 -9.31 -13.27
C ILE A 116 11.19 -9.81 -12.34
N PHE A 117 10.00 -9.22 -12.44
CA PHE A 117 8.86 -9.63 -11.64
C PHE A 117 8.50 -11.11 -11.90
N ALA A 118 8.47 -11.54 -13.16
CA ALA A 118 8.16 -12.92 -13.54
C ALA A 118 9.21 -13.93 -13.04
N ILE A 119 10.50 -13.59 -13.11
CA ILE A 119 11.59 -14.44 -12.59
C ILE A 119 11.45 -14.61 -11.08
N LEU A 120 11.24 -13.52 -10.35
CA LEU A 120 11.06 -13.54 -8.89
C LEU A 120 9.80 -14.32 -8.49
N LEU A 121 8.69 -14.13 -9.21
CA LEU A 121 7.46 -14.90 -9.03
C LEU A 121 7.70 -16.40 -9.24
N THR A 122 8.45 -16.76 -10.27
CA THR A 122 8.80 -18.14 -10.57
C THR A 122 9.64 -18.76 -9.45
N PHE A 123 10.66 -18.06 -8.94
CA PHE A 123 11.43 -18.53 -7.80
C PHE A 123 10.58 -18.70 -6.53
N MET A 124 9.71 -17.75 -6.24
CA MET A 124 8.77 -17.85 -5.12
C MET A 124 7.91 -19.11 -5.23
N LEU A 125 7.31 -19.36 -6.40
CA LEU A 125 6.48 -20.54 -6.64
C LEU A 125 7.28 -21.84 -6.57
N ILE A 126 8.50 -21.88 -7.12
CA ILE A 126 9.39 -23.04 -7.03
C ILE A 126 9.69 -23.36 -5.56
N PHE A 127 10.07 -22.37 -4.76
CA PHE A 127 10.36 -22.58 -3.34
C PHE A 127 9.12 -23.00 -2.57
N LEU A 128 7.94 -22.44 -2.86
CA LEU A 128 6.69 -22.88 -2.28
C LEU A 128 6.44 -24.35 -2.59
N VAL A 129 6.48 -24.74 -3.87
CA VAL A 129 6.25 -26.12 -4.31
C VAL A 129 7.23 -27.07 -3.62
N ILE A 130 8.52 -26.75 -3.62
CA ILE A 130 9.54 -27.53 -2.91
C ILE A 130 9.18 -27.68 -1.42
N THR A 131 8.75 -26.62 -0.76
CA THR A 131 8.34 -26.61 0.65
C THR A 131 7.17 -27.57 0.91
N LEU A 132 6.19 -27.65 -0.01
CA LEU A 132 5.02 -28.52 0.13
C LEU A 132 5.34 -30.02 0.02
N PHE A 133 6.38 -30.39 -0.72
CA PHE A 133 6.74 -31.79 -0.98
C PHE A 133 7.85 -32.34 -0.09
N LEU A 134 8.61 -31.47 0.58
CA LEU A 134 9.70 -31.88 1.46
C LEU A 134 9.19 -32.42 2.79
N GLN A 135 9.79 -33.53 3.25
CA GLN A 135 9.51 -34.14 4.54
C GLN A 135 10.52 -33.75 5.63
N ASP A 136 11.70 -33.27 5.21
CA ASP A 136 12.76 -32.83 6.12
C ASP A 136 12.44 -31.44 6.67
N SER A 137 12.19 -31.36 7.98
CA SER A 137 11.84 -30.12 8.68
C SER A 137 12.80 -28.97 8.40
N LEU A 138 14.11 -29.23 8.33
CA LEU A 138 15.10 -28.16 8.16
C LEU A 138 15.03 -27.56 6.76
N LYS A 139 14.86 -28.41 5.74
CA LYS A 139 14.72 -27.97 4.35
C LYS A 139 13.39 -27.23 4.13
N VAL A 140 12.30 -27.69 4.75
CA VAL A 140 11.00 -26.99 4.73
C VAL A 140 11.14 -25.59 5.33
N ILE A 141 11.86 -25.43 6.44
CA ILE A 141 12.12 -24.11 7.04
C ILE A 141 12.92 -23.22 6.07
N MET A 142 14.01 -23.73 5.49
CA MET A 142 14.86 -22.94 4.58
C MET A 142 14.12 -22.47 3.32
N PHE A 143 13.47 -23.39 2.59
CA PHE A 143 12.77 -23.01 1.36
C PHE A 143 11.47 -22.28 1.63
N GLY A 144 10.76 -22.62 2.70
CA GLY A 144 9.51 -21.97 3.09
C GLY A 144 9.73 -20.52 3.52
N THR A 145 10.79 -20.23 4.27
CA THR A 145 11.14 -18.85 4.63
C THR A 145 11.54 -18.03 3.40
N MET A 146 12.29 -18.62 2.46
CA MET A 146 12.64 -17.95 1.20
C MET A 146 11.40 -17.64 0.34
N SER A 147 10.46 -18.60 0.24
CA SER A 147 9.17 -18.41 -0.43
C SER A 147 8.35 -17.30 0.23
N PHE A 148 8.30 -17.28 1.56
CA PHE A 148 7.59 -16.26 2.32
C PHE A 148 8.13 -14.85 2.09
N VAL A 149 9.46 -14.68 2.20
CA VAL A 149 10.12 -13.37 2.00
C VAL A 149 9.90 -12.87 0.58
N LEU A 150 10.08 -13.74 -0.43
CA LEU A 150 9.85 -13.36 -1.82
C LEU A 150 8.38 -13.01 -2.09
N GLY A 151 7.43 -13.76 -1.52
CA GLY A 151 6.02 -13.47 -1.73
C GLY A 151 5.57 -12.14 -1.09
N LEU A 152 6.08 -11.79 0.09
CA LEU A 152 5.85 -10.46 0.69
C LEU A 152 6.50 -9.35 -0.13
N PHE A 153 7.71 -9.59 -0.64
CA PHE A 153 8.40 -8.66 -1.52
C PHE A 153 7.60 -8.41 -2.81
N LEU A 154 7.12 -9.48 -3.46
CA LEU A 154 6.30 -9.40 -4.67
C LEU A 154 4.96 -8.70 -4.42
N TYR A 155 4.29 -9.00 -3.30
CA TYR A 155 3.08 -8.29 -2.89
C TYR A 155 3.33 -6.77 -2.81
N ARG A 156 4.42 -6.36 -2.15
CA ARG A 156 4.78 -4.94 -2.04
C ARG A 156 5.10 -4.32 -3.40
N MET A 157 5.72 -5.08 -4.30
CA MET A 157 6.05 -4.63 -5.65
C MET A 157 4.82 -4.44 -6.54
N SER A 158 3.76 -5.25 -6.39
CA SER A 158 2.61 -5.25 -7.30
C SER A 158 1.37 -4.52 -6.78
N TYR A 159 1.21 -4.38 -5.46
CA TYR A 159 0.01 -3.79 -4.86
C TYR A 159 -0.32 -2.35 -5.33
N PRO A 160 0.63 -1.41 -5.46
CA PRO A 160 0.29 -0.03 -5.84
C PRO A 160 0.14 0.16 -7.38
N TYR A 161 0.05 -0.92 -8.14
CA TYR A 161 0.07 -0.90 -9.61
C TYR A 161 -1.16 -1.60 -10.19
N HIS A 162 -1.37 -1.48 -11.50
CA HIS A 162 -2.41 -2.20 -12.24
C HIS A 162 -2.38 -3.73 -12.00
N TYR A 163 -1.24 -4.26 -11.57
CA TYR A 163 -1.04 -5.65 -11.20
C TYR A 163 -1.57 -6.00 -9.79
N GLU A 164 -2.50 -5.24 -9.22
CA GLU A 164 -3.07 -5.50 -7.90
C GLU A 164 -3.65 -6.92 -7.78
N LEU A 165 -4.26 -7.44 -8.85
CA LEU A 165 -4.81 -8.80 -8.89
C LEU A 165 -3.77 -9.89 -8.60
N ILE A 166 -2.50 -9.71 -9.01
CA ILE A 166 -1.44 -10.71 -8.73
C ILE A 166 -0.82 -10.49 -7.34
N ALA A 167 -1.01 -9.32 -6.73
CA ALA A 167 -0.55 -9.03 -5.38
C ALA A 167 -1.22 -9.96 -4.35
N TYR A 168 -2.54 -10.15 -4.46
CA TYR A 168 -3.29 -10.98 -3.52
C TYR A 168 -2.86 -12.47 -3.51
N PRO A 169 -2.68 -13.15 -4.65
CA PRO A 169 -2.05 -14.48 -4.69
C PRO A 169 -0.65 -14.52 -4.09
N CYS A 170 0.20 -13.51 -4.34
CA CYS A 170 1.54 -13.45 -3.73
C CYS A 170 1.45 -13.43 -2.20
N LEU A 171 0.51 -12.65 -1.65
CA LEU A 171 0.26 -12.62 -0.20
C LEU A 171 -0.29 -13.96 0.31
N ALA A 172 -1.26 -14.56 -0.39
CA ALA A 172 -1.84 -15.85 0.00
C ALA A 172 -0.80 -16.98 0.03
N PHE A 173 0.06 -17.04 -0.99
CA PHE A 173 1.17 -17.99 -1.04
C PHE A 173 2.22 -17.76 0.05
N SER A 174 2.47 -16.49 0.39
CA SER A 174 3.35 -16.14 1.53
C SER A 174 2.80 -16.68 2.85
N VAL A 175 1.50 -16.50 3.09
CA VAL A 175 0.83 -17.01 4.30
C VAL A 175 0.89 -18.54 4.33
N LEU A 176 0.62 -19.20 3.21
CA LEU A 176 0.73 -20.67 3.11
C LEU A 176 2.15 -21.17 3.43
N ALA A 177 3.18 -20.50 2.91
CA ALA A 177 4.57 -20.83 3.20
C ALA A 177 4.87 -20.73 4.70
N VAL A 178 4.42 -19.67 5.37
CA VAL A 178 4.62 -19.49 6.82
C VAL A 178 3.94 -20.58 7.64
N ILE A 179 2.71 -20.97 7.27
CA ILE A 179 2.00 -22.05 7.97
C ILE A 179 2.85 -23.33 7.94
N TRP A 180 3.42 -23.67 6.78
CA TRP A 180 4.29 -24.84 6.66
C TRP A 180 5.60 -24.72 7.42
N VAL A 181 6.23 -23.55 7.40
CA VAL A 181 7.42 -23.27 8.22
C VAL A 181 7.11 -23.46 9.71
N MET A 182 5.96 -22.98 10.18
CA MET A 182 5.54 -23.14 11.58
C MET A 182 5.36 -24.61 11.95
N ILE A 183 4.67 -25.39 11.11
CA ILE A 183 4.50 -26.84 11.31
C ILE A 183 5.85 -27.55 11.37
N ALA A 184 6.74 -27.26 10.41
CA ALA A 184 8.07 -27.87 10.36
C ALA A 184 8.92 -27.52 11.58
N THR A 185 8.82 -26.28 12.05
CA THR A 185 9.51 -25.78 13.25
C THR A 185 9.04 -26.52 14.50
N ILE A 186 7.72 -26.65 14.69
CA ILE A 186 7.14 -27.41 15.81
C ILE A 186 7.62 -28.87 15.78
N ASN A 187 7.61 -29.50 14.61
CA ASN A 187 8.06 -30.89 14.44
C ASN A 187 9.56 -31.07 14.75
N LEU A 188 10.39 -30.10 14.40
CA LEU A 188 11.83 -30.13 14.69
C LEU A 188 12.08 -30.06 16.21
N PHE A 189 11.43 -29.12 16.90
CA PHE A 189 11.58 -28.98 18.35
C PHE A 189 11.01 -30.18 19.11
N SER A 190 9.87 -30.72 18.67
CA SER A 190 9.29 -31.93 19.28
C SER A 190 10.22 -33.14 19.19
N LYS A 191 10.84 -33.38 18.02
CA LYS A 191 11.83 -34.47 17.86
C LYS A 191 13.07 -34.29 18.73
N THR A 192 13.51 -33.05 18.91
CA THR A 192 14.67 -32.74 19.75
C THR A 192 14.35 -32.98 21.23
N ALA A 193 13.19 -32.50 21.69
CA ALA A 193 12.75 -32.68 23.08
C ALA A 193 12.54 -34.16 23.45
N SER A 194 12.03 -34.97 22.54
CA SER A 194 11.87 -36.40 22.80
C SER A 194 13.19 -37.17 22.84
N SER A 195 14.22 -36.72 22.11
CA SER A 195 15.53 -37.40 22.11
C SER A 195 16.31 -37.26 23.41
N GLY A 196 16.28 -36.09 24.07
CA GLY A 196 17.01 -35.86 25.32
C GLY A 196 16.41 -36.58 26.54
N SER A 197 15.11 -36.86 26.52
CA SER A 197 14.41 -37.54 27.62
C SER A 197 14.88 -38.99 27.88
N TRP A 198 15.44 -39.68 26.88
CA TRP A 198 15.87 -41.08 27.02
C TRP A 198 17.34 -41.23 27.43
N GLU A 199 18.10 -40.16 27.41
CA GLU A 199 19.52 -40.14 27.81
C GLU A 199 19.65 -39.88 29.31
N ASP A 200 18.73 -39.12 29.90
CA ASP A 200 18.68 -38.87 31.36
C ASP A 200 18.17 -40.07 32.19
N GLU A 201 17.48 -41.04 31.57
CA GLU A 201 17.01 -42.26 32.26
C GLU A 201 18.05 -43.41 32.31
N ARG A 202 19.23 -43.25 31.67
CA ARG A 202 20.29 -44.28 31.64
C ARG A 202 21.48 -43.99 32.56
N VAL A 203 21.29 -43.16 33.59
CA VAL A 203 22.31 -42.87 34.61
C VAL A 203 21.88 -43.38 35.97
#